data_AF-A0A7S3NSB3-F1
#
_entry.id   AF-A0A7S3NSB3-F1
#
_cell.length_a   1.000
_cell.length_b   1.000
_cell.length_c   1.000
_cell.angle_alpha   90.00
_cell.angle_beta   90.00
_cell.angle_gamma   90.00
#
_symmetry.space_group_name_H-M   'P 1'
#
loop_
_entity.id
_entity.type
_entity.pdbx_description
1 polymer ?
#
loop_
_entity_poly.entity_id
_entity_poly.type
_entity_poly.pdbx_seq_one_letter_code
_entity_poly.pdbx_strand_id
1 'polypeptide(L)'
;NILLKKKDDQKGYIIKIIDFGSACFKDNIVYSYVQSRFYRAPEISLGIRTYSQAIDMWSFGAMLAELYTGIPLFPAESEEELLGLIMELRGPMPLYMVKEGMKGSKYFKDDGTPKEHVALMPRSKTQNSKDKHRLDLDEYAKMC
;
A
#
# COMPACT_ATOMS: atom_id res chain seq x y z
N ASN A 1 6.71 10.87 7.62
CA ASN A 1 8.17 11.06 7.50
C ASN A 1 8.55 12.10 6.44
N ILE A 2 7.75 13.15 6.31
CA ILE A 2 7.99 14.27 5.41
C ILE A 2 7.72 15.55 6.19
N LEU A 3 8.65 16.51 6.13
CA LEU A 3 8.56 17.76 6.87
C LEU A 3 8.58 18.95 5.91
N LEU A 4 7.67 19.89 6.13
CA LEU A 4 7.71 21.20 5.47
C LEU A 4 8.77 22.07 6.16
N LYS A 5 9.79 22.49 5.43
CA LYS A 5 10.88 23.34 5.97
C LYS A 5 10.45 24.81 6.05
N LYS A 6 9.97 25.37 4.93
CA LYS A 6 9.51 26.75 4.81
C LYS A 6 8.75 26.91 3.48
N LYS A 7 7.81 27.86 3.43
CA LYS A 7 7.31 28.40 2.17
C LYS A 7 8.33 29.42 1.64
N ASP A 8 8.80 29.21 0.42
CA ASP A 8 9.62 30.16 -0.32
C ASP A 8 8.70 30.84 -1.34
N ASP A 9 8.49 32.15 -1.21
CA ASP A 9 7.54 32.89 -2.04
C ASP A 9 7.90 32.87 -3.54
N GLN A 10 9.14 32.48 -3.89
CA GLN A 10 9.60 32.33 -5.27
C GLN A 10 9.76 30.87 -5.73
N LYS A 11 9.91 29.91 -4.79
CA LYS A 11 10.21 28.50 -5.09
C LYS A 11 9.14 27.50 -4.64
N GLY A 12 8.06 27.97 -4.03
CA GLY A 12 6.99 27.13 -3.51
C GLY A 12 7.34 26.46 -2.18
N TYR A 13 6.82 25.25 -1.96
CA TYR A 13 7.01 24.52 -0.71
C TYR A 13 8.35 23.76 -0.71
N ILE A 14 9.20 24.03 0.28
CA ILE A 14 10.44 23.25 0.47
C ILE A 14 10.15 22.09 1.41
N ILE A 15 10.20 20.88 0.87
CA ILE A 15 9.89 19.64 1.59
C ILE A 15 11.18 18.83 1.80
N LYS A 16 11.28 18.15 2.94
CA LYS A 16 12.39 17.24 3.26
C LYS A 16 11.89 15.89 3.76
N ILE A 17 12.53 14.82 3.30
CA ILE A 17 12.37 13.48 3.87
C ILE A 17 13.17 13.42 5.17
N ILE A 18 12.57 12.79 6.19
CA ILE A 18 13.16 12.61 7.52
C ILE A 18 13.03 11.14 7.95
N ASP A 19 13.61 10.81 9.10
CA ASP A 19 13.47 9.49 9.74
C ASP A 19 13.99 8.32 8.88
N PHE A 20 15.31 8.25 8.74
CA PHE A 20 16.03 7.16 8.07
C PHE A 20 16.30 5.96 9.00
N GLY A 21 15.59 5.83 10.13
CA GLY A 21 15.83 4.76 11.11
C GLY A 21 15.52 3.35 10.59
N SER A 22 14.70 3.25 9.53
CA SER A 22 14.41 2.00 8.82
C SER A 22 15.07 1.91 7.43
N ALA A 23 15.93 2.87 7.07
CA ALA A 23 16.60 2.87 5.77
C ALA A 23 17.70 1.81 5.73
N CYS A 24 17.92 1.21 4.55
CA CYS A 24 19.01 0.27 4.31
C CYS A 24 19.67 0.53 2.96
N PHE A 25 20.90 0.06 2.80
CA PHE A 25 21.57 0.07 1.49
C PHE A 25 21.04 -1.09 0.64
N LYS A 26 21.01 -0.89 -0.68
CA LYS A 26 20.52 -1.89 -1.65
C LYS A 26 21.17 -3.26 -1.47
N ASP A 27 22.46 -3.30 -1.16
CA ASP A 27 23.23 -4.53 -1.00
C ASP A 27 23.15 -5.13 0.42
N ASN A 28 22.46 -4.45 1.35
CA ASN A 28 22.37 -4.82 2.76
C ASN A 28 20.93 -4.73 3.26
N ILE A 29 20.04 -5.54 2.68
CA ILE A 29 18.65 -5.65 3.12
C ILE A 29 18.56 -6.47 4.41
N VAL A 30 18.21 -5.82 5.53
CA VAL A 30 18.19 -6.44 6.87
C VAL A 30 16.78 -6.87 7.30
N TYR A 31 15.74 -6.17 6.83
CA TYR A 31 14.39 -6.30 7.37
C TYR A 31 13.40 -6.81 6.31
N SER A 32 12.58 -7.80 6.67
CA SER A 32 11.47 -8.29 5.83
C SER A 32 10.13 -7.62 6.13
N TYR A 33 10.01 -6.96 7.28
CA TYR A 33 8.83 -6.20 7.69
C TYR A 33 9.20 -4.72 7.76
N VAL A 34 8.96 -4.02 6.66
CA VAL A 34 9.26 -2.60 6.50
C VAL A 34 8.00 -1.83 6.12
N GLN A 35 8.10 -0.49 6.15
CA GLN A 35 7.02 0.45 5.83
C GLN A 35 5.84 0.43 6.83
N SER A 36 5.16 1.56 6.93
CA SER A 36 3.87 1.65 7.61
C SER A 36 2.77 1.01 6.74
N ARG A 37 1.82 0.31 7.35
CA ARG A 37 0.87 -0.58 6.66
C ARG A 37 0.12 0.09 5.50
N PHE A 38 -0.42 1.30 5.68
CA PHE A 38 -1.20 2.00 4.64
C PHE A 38 -0.38 2.35 3.38
N TYR A 39 0.94 2.38 3.50
CA TYR A 39 1.88 2.73 2.43
C TYR A 39 2.74 1.54 2.01
N ARG A 40 2.44 0.33 2.52
CA ARG A 40 3.27 -0.85 2.33
C ARG A 40 3.04 -1.48 0.97
N ALA A 41 4.13 -1.80 0.29
CA ALA A 41 4.11 -2.41 -1.03
C ALA A 41 3.64 -3.88 -0.99
N PRO A 42 3.00 -4.39 -2.05
CA PRO A 42 2.51 -5.76 -2.09
C PRO A 42 3.62 -6.81 -1.90
N GLU A 43 4.85 -6.56 -2.35
CA GLU A 43 6.00 -7.48 -2.19
C GLU A 43 6.41 -7.64 -0.73
N ILE A 44 6.31 -6.56 0.05
CA ILE A 44 6.56 -6.59 1.48
C ILE A 44 5.42 -7.32 2.20
N SER A 45 4.17 -7.05 1.82
CA SER A 45 3.00 -7.73 2.40
C SER A 45 2.96 -9.23 2.10
N LEU A 46 3.45 -9.64 0.94
CA LEU A 46 3.60 -11.06 0.55
C LEU A 46 4.87 -11.70 1.12
N GLY A 47 5.78 -10.92 1.71
CA GLY A 47 7.02 -11.42 2.31
C GLY A 47 8.06 -11.88 1.28
N ILE A 48 8.14 -11.21 0.13
CA ILE A 48 9.23 -11.38 -0.83
C ILE A 48 10.50 -10.77 -0.21
N ARG A 49 11.57 -11.57 -0.12
CA ARG A 49 12.82 -11.15 0.55
C ARG A 49 13.60 -10.13 -0.28
N THR A 50 13.56 -10.27 -1.59
CA THR A 50 14.26 -9.40 -2.53
C THR A 50 13.32 -8.29 -2.95
N TYR A 51 13.50 -7.12 -2.35
CA TYR A 51 12.82 -5.89 -2.75
C TYR A 51 13.84 -4.83 -3.17
N SER A 52 13.36 -3.79 -3.82
CA SER A 52 14.18 -2.68 -4.32
C SER A 52 13.60 -1.34 -3.88
N GLN A 53 14.19 -0.25 -4.36
CA GLN A 53 13.67 1.11 -4.17
C GLN A 53 12.24 1.29 -4.71
N ALA A 54 11.71 0.31 -5.48
CA ALA A 54 10.32 0.30 -5.93
C ALA A 54 9.31 0.37 -4.77
N ILE A 55 9.66 -0.14 -3.58
CA ILE A 55 8.77 -0.06 -2.41
C ILE A 55 8.55 1.40 -1.97
N ASP A 56 9.56 2.25 -2.11
CA ASP A 56 9.46 3.67 -1.78
C ASP A 56 8.56 4.39 -2.78
N MET A 57 8.62 4.00 -4.07
CA MET A 57 7.75 4.54 -5.10
C MET A 57 6.29 4.15 -4.89
N TRP A 58 6.03 2.93 -4.39
CA TRP A 58 4.71 2.51 -3.96
C TRP A 58 4.18 3.40 -2.81
N SER A 59 4.98 3.56 -1.76
CA SER A 59 4.61 4.44 -0.63
C SER A 59 4.36 5.88 -1.08
N PHE A 60 5.17 6.38 -2.00
CA PHE A 60 5.02 7.71 -2.56
C PHE A 60 3.70 7.87 -3.32
N GLY A 61 3.32 6.90 -4.16
CA GLY A 61 2.03 6.91 -4.86
C GLY A 61 0.83 6.92 -3.90
N ALA A 62 0.85 6.05 -2.89
CA ALA A 62 -0.19 6.00 -1.86
C ALA A 62 -0.28 7.31 -1.06
N MET A 63 0.87 7.94 -0.78
CA MET A 63 0.93 9.22 -0.10
C MET A 63 0.41 10.37 -0.96
N LEU A 64 0.73 10.41 -2.26
CA LEU A 64 0.20 11.44 -3.16
C LEU A 64 -1.32 11.36 -3.27
N ALA A 65 -1.86 10.14 -3.37
CA ALA A 65 -3.31 9.91 -3.34
C ALA A 65 -3.93 10.45 -2.05
N GLU A 66 -3.34 10.15 -0.89
CA GLU A 66 -3.81 10.68 0.40
C GLU A 66 -3.67 12.21 0.53
N LEU A 67 -2.60 12.80 0.02
CA LEU A 67 -2.43 14.25 0.04
C LEU A 67 -3.49 14.96 -0.81
N TYR A 68 -3.91 14.34 -1.92
CA TYR A 68 -4.94 14.90 -2.79
C TYR A 68 -6.33 14.78 -2.19
N THR A 69 -6.64 13.64 -1.55
CA THR A 69 -7.99 13.34 -1.05
C THR A 69 -8.21 13.65 0.42
N GLY A 70 -7.13 13.77 1.20
CA GLY A 70 -7.15 13.82 2.66
C GLY A 70 -7.43 12.48 3.34
N ILE A 71 -7.51 11.37 2.60
CA ILE A 71 -7.87 10.03 3.10
C ILE A 71 -6.83 9.00 2.62
N PRO A 72 -6.32 8.10 3.48
CA PRO A 72 -5.36 7.08 3.05
C PRO A 72 -5.88 6.25 1.89
N LEU A 73 -5.04 5.98 0.88
CA LEU A 73 -5.41 5.16 -0.26
C LEU A 73 -5.78 3.72 0.16
N PHE A 74 -5.05 3.17 1.13
CA PHE A 74 -5.27 1.82 1.67
C PHE A 74 -5.42 1.85 3.20
N PRO A 75 -6.58 2.22 3.74
CA PRO A 75 -6.82 2.34 5.18
C PRO A 75 -7.06 0.96 5.82
N ALA A 76 -6.10 0.03 5.68
CA ALA A 76 -6.24 -1.36 6.07
C ALA A 76 -5.95 -1.63 7.56
N GLU A 77 -6.82 -2.35 8.25
CA GLU A 77 -6.60 -2.76 9.65
C GLU A 77 -5.65 -3.97 9.75
N SER A 78 -5.58 -4.80 8.71
CA SER A 78 -4.77 -6.03 8.66
C SER A 78 -3.96 -6.15 7.35
N GLU A 79 -3.03 -7.11 7.29
CA GLU A 79 -2.29 -7.39 6.03
C GLU A 79 -3.20 -8.04 4.99
N GLU A 80 -4.15 -8.86 5.45
CA GLU A 80 -5.22 -9.48 4.68
C GLU A 80 -6.06 -8.41 3.98
N GLU A 81 -6.54 -7.40 4.73
CA GLU A 81 -7.32 -6.29 4.18
C GLU A 81 -6.49 -5.43 3.22
N LEU A 82 -5.22 -5.19 3.54
CA LEU A 82 -4.32 -4.43 2.66
C LEU A 82 -4.20 -5.09 1.28
N LEU A 83 -3.95 -6.40 1.23
CA LEU A 83 -3.88 -7.15 -0.03
C LEU A 83 -5.23 -7.11 -0.77
N GLY A 84 -6.34 -7.23 -0.05
CA GLY A 84 -7.68 -7.07 -0.59
C GLY A 84 -7.89 -5.73 -1.28
N LEU A 85 -7.58 -4.62 -0.60
CA LEU A 85 -7.76 -3.26 -1.13
C LEU A 85 -6.85 -2.99 -2.33
N ILE A 86 -5.63 -3.52 -2.31
CA ILE A 86 -4.73 -3.43 -3.46
C ILE A 86 -5.35 -4.14 -4.67
N MET A 87 -5.91 -5.34 -4.47
CA MET A 87 -6.55 -6.08 -5.56
C MET A 87 -7.84 -5.43 -6.05
N GLU A 88 -8.59 -4.77 -5.17
CA GLU A 88 -9.78 -3.98 -5.55
C GLU A 88 -9.41 -2.86 -6.52
N LEU A 89 -8.27 -2.18 -6.29
CA LEU A 89 -7.82 -1.07 -7.12
C LEU A 89 -7.03 -1.50 -8.38
N ARG A 90 -6.15 -2.51 -8.25
CA ARG A 90 -5.17 -2.88 -9.29
C ARG A 90 -5.49 -4.19 -10.01
N GLY A 91 -6.49 -4.93 -9.56
CA GLY A 91 -6.83 -6.26 -10.05
C GLY A 91 -6.06 -7.39 -9.34
N PRO A 92 -6.18 -8.63 -9.83
CA PRO A 92 -5.60 -9.81 -9.18
C PRO A 92 -4.08 -9.73 -8.99
N MET A 93 -3.58 -10.26 -7.87
CA MET A 93 -2.13 -10.35 -7.66
C MET A 93 -1.46 -11.24 -8.72
N PRO A 94 -0.34 -10.81 -9.32
CA PRO A 94 0.38 -11.63 -10.26
C PRO A 94 0.85 -12.96 -9.64
N LEU A 95 0.64 -14.07 -10.34
CA LEU A 95 0.92 -15.41 -9.82
C LEU A 95 2.40 -15.62 -9.44
N TYR A 96 3.34 -15.00 -10.17
CA TYR A 96 4.75 -15.08 -9.83
C TYR A 96 5.04 -14.52 -8.44
N MET A 97 4.36 -13.42 -8.10
CA MET A 97 4.52 -12.71 -6.83
C MET A 97 3.95 -13.52 -5.67
N VAL A 98 2.78 -14.15 -5.89
CA VAL A 98 2.17 -15.07 -4.95
C VAL A 98 3.09 -16.27 -4.68
N LYS A 99 3.71 -16.84 -5.72
CA LYS A 99 4.59 -18.01 -5.58
C LYS A 99 5.94 -17.68 -4.93
N GLU A 100 6.48 -16.49 -5.18
CA GLU A 100 7.75 -16.05 -4.62
C GLU A 100 7.62 -15.62 -3.15
N GLY A 101 6.47 -15.05 -2.77
CA GLY A 101 6.23 -14.54 -1.42
C GLY A 101 6.10 -15.64 -0.38
N MET A 102 6.83 -15.49 0.74
CA MET A 102 6.77 -16.44 1.86
C MET A 102 5.38 -16.54 2.52
N LYS A 103 4.55 -15.51 2.35
CA LYS A 103 3.16 -15.48 2.83
C LYS A 103 2.14 -15.74 1.72
N GLY A 104 2.57 -16.08 0.50
CA GLY A 104 1.67 -16.32 -0.63
C GLY A 104 0.61 -17.37 -0.33
N SER A 105 1.04 -18.54 0.17
CA SER A 105 0.15 -19.63 0.56
C SER A 105 -0.73 -19.32 1.77
N LYS A 106 -0.43 -18.27 2.56
CA LYS A 106 -1.31 -17.81 3.63
C LYS A 106 -2.57 -17.18 3.04
N TYR A 107 -2.40 -16.33 2.02
CA TYR A 107 -3.45 -15.45 1.50
C TYR A 107 -4.12 -15.95 0.21
N PHE A 108 -3.41 -16.77 -0.57
CA PHE A 108 -3.84 -17.22 -1.89
C PHE A 108 -3.85 -18.75 -1.97
N LYS A 109 -4.66 -19.28 -2.90
CA LYS A 109 -4.64 -20.67 -3.33
C LYS A 109 -3.54 -20.87 -4.39
N ASP A 110 -3.26 -22.13 -4.72
CA ASP A 110 -2.18 -22.49 -5.66
C ASP A 110 -2.40 -21.97 -7.10
N ASP A 111 -3.66 -21.71 -7.47
CA ASP A 111 -4.05 -21.09 -8.73
C ASP A 111 -3.92 -19.55 -8.75
N GLY A 112 -3.49 -18.94 -7.63
CA GLY A 112 -3.37 -17.49 -7.47
C GLY A 112 -4.66 -16.78 -7.07
N THR A 113 -5.77 -17.51 -6.89
CA THR A 113 -7.02 -16.91 -6.39
C THR A 113 -6.90 -16.57 -4.91
N PRO A 114 -7.46 -15.43 -4.45
CA PRO A 114 -7.46 -15.08 -3.04
C PRO A 114 -8.33 -16.07 -2.24
N LYS A 115 -7.90 -16.37 -1.01
CA LYS A 115 -8.72 -17.13 -0.06
C LYS A 115 -9.87 -16.25 0.47
N GLU A 116 -10.91 -16.89 1.00
CA GLU A 116 -12.14 -16.21 1.44
C GLU A 116 -11.91 -15.08 2.44
N HIS A 117 -10.94 -15.23 3.35
CA HIS A 117 -10.61 -14.22 4.36
C HIS A 117 -9.78 -13.04 3.81
N VAL A 118 -9.34 -13.10 2.56
CA VAL A 118 -8.59 -12.05 1.84
C VAL A 118 -9.43 -11.43 0.73
N ALA A 119 -10.28 -12.23 0.11
CA ALA A 119 -11.26 -11.77 -0.84
C ALA A 119 -12.18 -10.76 -0.15
N LEU A 120 -12.08 -9.48 -0.52
CA LEU A 120 -13.01 -8.48 -0.04
C LEU A 120 -14.42 -8.92 -0.44
N MET A 121 -15.32 -9.02 0.54
CA MET A 121 -16.74 -9.07 0.21
C MET A 121 -17.09 -7.78 -0.56
N PRO A 122 -17.90 -7.85 -1.62
CA PRO A 122 -18.29 -6.65 -2.36
C PRO A 122 -18.90 -5.62 -1.40
N ARG A 123 -18.37 -4.38 -1.40
CA ARG A 123 -18.77 -3.25 -0.53
C ARG A 123 -20.28 -3.04 -0.40
N SER A 124 -21.06 -3.53 -1.36
CA SER A 124 -22.53 -3.47 -1.39
C SER A 124 -23.28 -4.05 -0.16
N LYS A 125 -22.64 -4.83 0.73
CA LYS A 125 -23.33 -5.50 1.87
C LYS A 125 -23.02 -4.95 3.26
N THR A 126 -22.12 -3.98 3.39
CA THR A 126 -21.75 -3.38 4.68
C THR A 126 -21.94 -1.87 4.63
N GLN A 127 -23.20 -1.41 4.63
CA GLN A 127 -23.51 -0.03 4.98
C GLN A 127 -23.63 0.06 6.50
N ASN A 128 -22.51 0.23 7.20
CA ASN A 128 -22.53 0.69 8.59
C ASN A 128 -22.16 2.18 8.60
N SER A 129 -22.84 2.97 9.43
CA SER A 129 -22.82 4.44 9.42
C SER A 129 -21.47 5.12 9.74
N LYS A 130 -20.38 4.36 9.84
CA LYS A 130 -19.01 4.85 10.05
C LYS A 130 -18.27 5.19 8.75
N ASP A 131 -18.80 4.80 7.58
CA ASP A 131 -18.14 4.93 6.27
C ASP A 131 -18.27 6.30 5.58
N LYS A 132 -18.75 7.34 6.28
CA LYS A 132 -18.95 8.70 5.68
C LYS A 132 -17.67 9.40 5.21
N HIS A 133 -16.49 8.89 5.56
CA HIS A 133 -15.19 9.46 5.17
C HIS A 133 -14.37 8.55 4.24
N ARG A 134 -14.95 7.50 3.64
CA ARG A 134 -14.23 6.61 2.71
C ARG A 134 -14.67 6.94 1.28
N LEU A 135 -13.82 7.63 0.51
CA LEU A 135 -14.09 7.94 -0.89
C LEU A 135 -14.23 6.66 -1.73
N ASP A 136 -15.07 6.73 -2.75
CA ASP A 136 -15.35 5.64 -3.65
C ASP A 136 -14.08 5.26 -4.44
N LEU A 137 -13.72 3.97 -4.47
CA LEU A 137 -12.54 3.53 -5.23
C LEU A 137 -12.76 3.70 -6.74
N ASP A 138 -14.00 3.77 -7.20
CA ASP A 138 -14.33 4.13 -8.58
C ASP A 138 -13.91 5.57 -8.91
N GLU A 139 -13.83 6.46 -7.91
CA GLU A 139 -13.29 7.80 -8.07
C GLU A 139 -11.76 7.77 -8.23
N TYR A 140 -11.07 6.93 -7.45
CA TYR A 140 -9.63 6.69 -7.59
C TYR A 140 -9.27 6.04 -8.94
N ALA A 141 -10.08 5.09 -9.42
CA ALA A 141 -9.85 4.41 -10.70
C ALA A 141 -9.99 5.36 -11.91
N LYS A 142 -10.79 6.43 -11.80
CA LYS A 142 -10.88 7.48 -12.83
C LYS A 142 -9.66 8.40 -12.87
N MET A 143 -8.82 8.38 -11.83
CA MET A 143 -7.62 9.20 -11.72
C MET A 143 -6.34 8.51 -12.19
N CYS A 144 -6.38 7.18 -12.42
CA CYS A 144 -5.25 6.36 -12.88
C CYS A 144 -5.41 5.98 -14.36
#